data_AF-A0A2W6BPD1-F1
#
_entry.id   AF-A0A2W6BPD1-F1
#
_cell.length_a   1.000
_cell.length_b   1.000
_cell.length_c   1.000
_cell.angle_alpha   90.00
_cell.angle_beta   90.00
_cell.angle_gamma   90.00
#
_symmetry.space_group_name_H-M   'P 1'
#
loop_
_entity.id
_entity.type
_entity.pdbx_description
1 polymer ?
#
loop_
_entity_poly.entity_id
_entity_poly.type
_entity_poly.pdbx_seq_one_letter_code
_entity_poly.pdbx_strand_id
1 'polypeptide(L)'
;MSATDIWSVGEYNPGVPPTVTGRRTLTEHWNGKEWSIVPSPNSSFPNVSATRLYGVDAMSTNDVWAVGYGEDFSSLKSETLIIHWNGKSWSIVPSPNPGGSEYTNTLNAIDGVAPNDIWSVGAQGYPEKSLTLHWNGSSWQTIPNACRTPLTGVVAITSRD
;
A
#
# COMPACT_ATOMS: atom_id res chain seq x y z
N MET A 1 -18.08 3.03 10.30
CA MET A 1 -17.89 1.77 9.56
C MET A 1 -18.90 0.75 10.06
N SER A 2 -19.55 0.02 9.15
CA SER A 2 -20.48 -1.06 9.52
C SER A 2 -19.66 -2.32 9.86
N ALA A 3 -20.09 -3.12 10.85
CA ALA A 3 -19.52 -4.45 11.11
C ALA A 3 -19.72 -5.45 9.95
N THR A 4 -20.34 -5.00 8.86
CA THR A 4 -20.71 -5.79 7.68
C THR A 4 -19.94 -5.41 6.42
N ASP A 5 -18.96 -4.52 6.51
CA ASP A 5 -18.14 -4.12 5.36
C ASP A 5 -16.70 -3.95 5.85
N ILE A 6 -15.89 -4.99 5.66
CA ILE A 6 -14.51 -5.05 6.17
C ILE A 6 -13.60 -5.51 5.05
N TRP A 7 -12.44 -4.87 4.94
CA TRP A 7 -11.38 -5.26 4.03
C TRP A 7 -10.18 -5.81 4.79
N SER A 8 -9.61 -6.91 4.30
CA SER A 8 -8.29 -7.39 4.68
C SER A 8 -7.37 -7.37 3.46
N VAL A 9 -6.08 -7.14 3.69
CA VAL A 9 -5.06 -7.15 2.64
C VAL A 9 -3.82 -7.92 3.09
N GLY A 10 -3.07 -8.42 2.12
CA GLY A 10 -1.85 -9.17 2.38
C GLY A 10 -1.21 -9.68 1.10
N GLU A 11 -0.66 -10.88 1.19
CA GLU A 11 -0.04 -11.57 0.07
C GLU A 11 -0.36 -13.07 0.09
N TYR A 12 -0.25 -13.73 -1.07
CA TYR A 12 -0.33 -15.17 -1.18
C TYR A 12 0.74 -15.72 -2.14
N ASN A 13 1.09 -17.00 -1.96
CA ASN A 13 1.98 -17.74 -2.85
C ASN A 13 1.14 -18.52 -3.87
N PRO A 14 1.22 -18.24 -5.18
CA PRO A 14 0.46 -18.98 -6.19
C PRO A 14 1.00 -20.41 -6.47
N GLY A 15 2.16 -20.77 -5.93
CA GLY A 15 2.60 -22.17 -5.79
C GLY A 15 2.94 -22.93 -7.08
N VAL A 16 3.80 -22.39 -7.97
CA VAL A 16 4.28 -23.14 -9.15
C VAL A 16 5.80 -23.39 -9.09
N PRO A 17 6.27 -24.63 -8.83
CA PRO A 17 7.66 -25.01 -9.07
C PRO A 17 8.00 -24.95 -10.57
N PRO A 18 9.21 -24.52 -10.99
CA PRO A 18 10.42 -24.29 -10.19
C PRO A 18 10.61 -22.83 -9.74
N THR A 19 9.64 -21.93 -9.91
CA THR A 19 9.82 -20.52 -9.56
C THR A 19 9.32 -20.26 -8.14
N VAL A 20 10.26 -20.26 -7.19
CA VAL A 20 10.01 -20.09 -5.75
C VAL A 20 9.50 -18.68 -5.36
N THR A 21 9.45 -17.72 -6.28
CA THR A 21 9.31 -16.31 -5.88
C THR A 21 8.35 -15.57 -6.80
N GLY A 22 7.10 -15.47 -6.36
CA GLY A 22 6.06 -14.72 -7.05
C GLY A 22 4.92 -14.40 -6.10
N ARG A 23 5.21 -13.85 -4.91
CA ARG A 23 4.16 -13.46 -3.96
C ARG A 23 3.26 -12.41 -4.63
N ARG A 24 1.96 -12.62 -4.54
CA ARG A 24 0.94 -11.77 -5.16
C ARG A 24 0.11 -11.07 -4.11
N THR A 25 -0.42 -9.89 -4.44
CA THR A 25 -1.36 -9.19 -3.56
C THR A 25 -2.56 -10.07 -3.26
N LEU A 26 -3.04 -10.02 -2.01
CA LEU A 26 -4.31 -10.58 -1.60
C LEU A 26 -5.18 -9.45 -1.06
N THR A 27 -6.44 -9.41 -1.49
CA THR A 27 -7.47 -8.56 -0.90
C THR A 27 -8.71 -9.41 -0.65
N GLU A 28 -9.26 -9.37 0.56
CA GLU A 28 -10.49 -10.06 0.89
C GLU A 28 -11.52 -9.07 1.42
N HIS A 29 -12.79 -9.34 1.13
CA HIS A 29 -13.91 -8.50 1.50
C HIS A 29 -14.94 -9.30 2.28
N TRP A 30 -15.30 -8.80 3.46
CA TRP A 30 -16.40 -9.30 4.28
C TRP A 30 -17.64 -8.48 4.01
N ASN A 31 -18.68 -9.14 3.51
CA ASN A 31 -19.97 -8.50 3.19
C ASN A 31 -21.00 -8.55 4.34
N GLY A 32 -20.57 -8.89 5.56
CA GLY A 32 -21.47 -9.12 6.70
C GLY A 32 -21.87 -10.57 6.90
N LYS A 33 -21.58 -11.45 5.95
CA LYS A 33 -21.95 -12.87 6.00
C LYS A 33 -20.80 -13.81 5.67
N GLU A 34 -20.00 -13.48 4.66
CA GLU A 34 -18.89 -14.30 4.22
C GLU A 34 -17.71 -13.45 3.72
N TRP A 35 -16.52 -14.03 3.82
CA TRP A 35 -15.32 -13.50 3.19
C TRP A 35 -15.26 -13.96 1.74
N SER A 36 -14.86 -13.05 0.86
CA SER A 36 -14.58 -13.36 -0.54
C SER A 36 -13.27 -12.73 -0.99
N ILE A 37 -12.51 -13.46 -1.81
CA ILE A 37 -11.32 -12.89 -2.45
C ILE A 37 -11.76 -11.95 -3.55
N VAL A 38 -11.31 -10.71 -3.47
CA VAL A 38 -11.49 -9.72 -4.54
C VAL A 38 -10.19 -9.64 -5.34
N PRO A 39 -10.21 -9.70 -6.68
CA PRO A 39 -9.00 -9.53 -7.47
C PRO A 39 -8.38 -8.14 -7.28
N SER A 40 -7.07 -8.12 -7.05
CA SER A 40 -6.27 -6.89 -6.97
C SER A 40 -5.08 -6.94 -7.94
N PRO A 41 -4.61 -5.76 -8.42
CA PRO A 41 -3.44 -5.70 -9.28
C PRO A 41 -2.16 -5.96 -8.46
N ASN A 42 -1.21 -6.65 -9.09
CA ASN A 42 0.15 -6.75 -8.57
C ASN A 42 0.97 -5.54 -9.02
N SER A 43 2.09 -5.24 -8.35
CA SER A 43 2.97 -4.14 -8.77
C SER A 43 3.34 -4.24 -10.24
N SER A 44 3.22 -3.12 -10.97
CA SER A 44 3.64 -2.98 -12.37
C SER A 44 5.14 -2.71 -12.52
N PHE A 45 5.89 -2.79 -11.43
CA PHE A 45 7.34 -2.61 -11.40
C PHE A 45 8.05 -3.73 -12.22
N PRO A 46 9.05 -3.40 -13.07
CA PRO A 46 9.80 -4.40 -13.84
C PRO A 46 10.44 -5.48 -12.96
N ASN A 47 10.48 -6.72 -13.48
CA ASN A 47 11.14 -7.86 -12.82
C ASN A 47 10.66 -8.14 -11.38
N VAL A 48 9.40 -7.80 -11.06
CA VAL A 48 8.82 -8.04 -9.74
C VAL A 48 8.82 -9.54 -9.40
N SER A 49 9.46 -9.85 -8.27
CA SER A 49 9.53 -11.19 -7.68
C SER A 49 8.51 -11.38 -6.56
N ALA A 50 8.08 -10.30 -5.91
CA ALA A 50 7.05 -10.32 -4.88
C ALA A 50 6.31 -8.99 -4.83
N THR A 51 5.03 -9.01 -4.49
CA THR A 51 4.26 -7.81 -4.22
C THR A 51 3.42 -8.03 -2.96
N ARG A 52 3.34 -7.01 -2.10
CA ARG A 52 2.74 -7.11 -0.77
C ARG A 52 1.87 -5.90 -0.49
N LEU A 53 0.83 -6.11 0.31
CA LEU A 53 0.04 -5.04 0.94
C LEU A 53 0.14 -5.20 2.45
N TYR A 54 0.43 -4.10 3.15
CA TYR A 54 0.65 -4.06 4.60
C TYR A 54 -0.37 -3.20 5.34
N GLY A 55 -0.85 -2.12 4.72
CA GLY A 55 -1.88 -1.27 5.29
C GLY A 55 -3.11 -1.24 4.40
N VAL A 56 -4.29 -1.13 5.01
CA VAL A 56 -5.55 -0.83 4.34
C VAL A 56 -6.37 0.12 5.20
N ASP A 57 -7.02 1.09 4.57
CA ASP A 57 -7.99 1.97 5.22
C ASP A 57 -9.22 2.17 4.31
N ALA A 58 -10.39 2.25 4.94
CA ALA A 58 -11.68 2.34 4.27
C ALA A 58 -12.45 3.56 4.77
N MET A 59 -12.53 4.60 3.95
CA MET A 59 -13.32 5.81 4.27
C MET A 59 -14.80 5.61 3.93
N SER A 60 -15.10 4.83 2.90
CA SER A 60 -16.45 4.42 2.51
C SER A 60 -16.41 3.08 1.76
N THR A 61 -17.59 2.54 1.44
CA THR A 61 -17.73 1.26 0.70
C THR A 61 -17.15 1.31 -0.72
N ASN A 62 -16.93 2.52 -1.25
CA ASN A 62 -16.40 2.78 -2.58
C ASN A 62 -15.11 3.63 -2.57
N ASP A 63 -14.48 3.78 -1.41
CA ASP A 63 -13.24 4.52 -1.22
C ASP A 63 -12.38 3.80 -0.19
N VAL A 64 -11.60 2.83 -0.69
CA VAL A 64 -10.71 1.99 0.13
C VAL A 64 -9.32 2.03 -0.48
N TRP A 65 -8.31 2.24 0.34
CA TRP A 65 -6.92 2.35 -0.07
C TRP A 65 -6.11 1.25 0.59
N ALA A 66 -5.20 0.64 -0.16
CA ALA A 66 -4.22 -0.29 0.40
C ALA A 66 -2.81 0.07 -0.07
N VAL A 67 -1.84 -0.12 0.82
CA VAL A 67 -0.45 0.28 0.61
C VAL A 67 0.50 -0.87 0.90
N GLY A 68 1.64 -0.86 0.23
CA GLY A 68 2.70 -1.84 0.40
C GLY A 68 3.84 -1.56 -0.57
N TYR A 69 4.39 -2.62 -1.18
CA TYR A 69 5.48 -2.50 -2.13
C TYR A 69 5.55 -3.68 -3.10
N GLY A 70 6.17 -3.45 -4.26
CA GLY A 70 6.70 -4.48 -5.14
C GLY A 70 8.20 -4.63 -4.94
N GLU A 71 8.72 -5.85 -5.04
CA GLU A 71 10.12 -6.18 -4.78
C GLU A 71 10.69 -7.07 -5.87
N ASP A 72 11.89 -6.74 -6.32
CA ASP A 72 12.72 -7.56 -7.18
C ASP A 72 13.87 -8.14 -6.34
N PHE A 73 13.84 -9.45 -6.11
CA PHE A 73 14.87 -10.14 -5.31
C PHE A 73 16.23 -10.19 -5.99
N SER A 74 16.28 -10.05 -7.32
CA SER A 74 17.55 -10.09 -8.07
C SER A 74 18.36 -8.81 -7.90
N SER A 75 17.68 -7.67 -7.83
CA SER A 75 18.29 -6.36 -7.63
C SER A 75 18.20 -5.85 -6.19
N LEU A 76 17.51 -6.57 -5.30
CA LEU A 76 17.20 -6.16 -3.93
C LEU A 76 16.49 -4.80 -3.85
N LYS A 77 15.74 -4.47 -4.89
CA LYS A 77 15.03 -3.20 -5.02
C LYS A 77 13.56 -3.36 -4.66
N SER A 78 12.98 -2.35 -4.03
CA SER A 78 11.53 -2.20 -3.90
C SER A 78 11.00 -0.84 -4.32
N GLU A 79 9.77 -0.84 -4.82
CA GLU A 79 8.99 0.36 -5.13
C GLU A 79 7.67 0.36 -4.37
N THR A 80 7.22 1.55 -3.96
CA THR A 80 5.93 1.74 -3.29
C THR A 80 4.80 1.20 -4.16
N LEU A 81 3.82 0.57 -3.51
CA LEU A 81 2.58 0.16 -4.13
C LEU A 81 1.43 0.81 -3.37
N ILE A 82 0.56 1.51 -4.11
CA ILE A 82 -0.71 2.02 -3.61
C ILE A 82 -1.79 1.56 -4.56
N ILE A 83 -2.85 0.95 -4.04
CA ILE A 83 -4.03 0.55 -4.80
C ILE A 83 -5.29 1.18 -4.19
N HIS A 84 -6.24 1.52 -5.05
CA HIS A 84 -7.50 2.16 -4.69
C HIS A 84 -8.70 1.39 -5.22
N TRP A 85 -9.67 1.15 -4.36
CA TRP A 85 -10.98 0.58 -4.67
C TRP A 85 -12.00 1.70 -4.87
N ASN A 86 -12.61 1.71 -6.05
CA ASN A 86 -13.60 2.72 -6.43
C ASN A 86 -15.07 2.26 -6.26
N GLY A 87 -15.31 1.17 -5.53
CA GLY A 87 -16.62 0.52 -5.44
C GLY A 87 -16.84 -0.62 -6.44
N LYS A 88 -15.93 -0.81 -7.40
CA LYS A 88 -16.06 -1.85 -8.44
C LYS A 88 -14.79 -2.66 -8.67
N SER A 89 -13.62 -2.02 -8.65
CA SER A 89 -12.35 -2.67 -8.93
C SER A 89 -11.21 -1.96 -8.23
N TRP A 90 -10.20 -2.73 -7.82
CA TRP A 90 -8.91 -2.20 -7.40
C TRP A 90 -8.10 -1.71 -8.61
N SER A 91 -7.43 -0.58 -8.46
CA SER A 91 -6.52 -0.02 -9.47
C SER A 91 -5.26 0.54 -8.81
N ILE A 92 -4.11 0.46 -9.49
CA ILE A 92 -2.87 1.05 -8.99
C ILE A 92 -2.96 2.57 -9.12
N VAL A 93 -2.58 3.27 -8.04
CA VAL A 93 -2.42 4.72 -8.03
C VAL A 93 -0.92 5.04 -7.99
N PRO A 94 -0.39 5.84 -8.95
CA PRO A 94 1.02 6.22 -8.96
C PRO A 94 1.45 6.89 -7.66
N SER A 95 2.65 6.54 -7.17
CA SER A 95 3.23 7.12 -5.96
C SER A 95 4.75 7.37 -6.11
N PRO A 96 5.30 8.33 -5.35
CA PRO A 96 6.74 8.63 -5.40
C PRO A 96 7.63 7.51 -4.85
N ASN A 97 8.79 7.30 -5.48
CA ASN A 97 9.89 6.41 -5.02
C ASN A 97 11.18 7.20 -4.70
N PRO A 98 11.18 8.07 -3.67
CA PRO A 98 12.27 9.01 -3.38
C PRO A 98 13.58 8.35 -2.91
N GLY A 99 13.55 7.08 -2.52
CA GLY A 99 14.75 6.27 -2.27
C GLY A 99 15.62 6.09 -3.52
N GLY A 100 15.08 6.34 -4.72
CA GLY A 100 15.79 6.19 -5.98
C GLY A 100 15.67 4.78 -6.57
N SER A 101 16.25 4.59 -7.75
CA SER A 101 16.11 3.34 -8.52
C SER A 101 16.95 2.18 -8.00
N GLU A 102 17.84 2.42 -7.03
CA GLU A 102 18.78 1.43 -6.49
C GLU A 102 18.44 0.98 -5.07
N TYR A 103 17.43 1.57 -4.45
CA TYR A 103 17.16 1.38 -3.02
C TYR A 103 15.69 1.12 -2.72
N THR A 104 15.45 0.70 -1.48
CA THR A 104 14.14 0.38 -0.92
C THR A 104 13.19 1.56 -0.97
N ASN A 105 11.94 1.30 -1.33
CA ASN A 105 10.80 2.18 -1.06
C ASN A 105 9.62 1.31 -0.62
N THR A 106 9.18 1.47 0.62
CA THR A 106 8.07 0.68 1.18
C THR A 106 7.09 1.55 1.91
N LEU A 107 5.82 1.15 1.87
CA LEU A 107 4.74 1.72 2.67
C LEU A 107 4.22 0.66 3.62
N ASN A 108 4.17 0.99 4.91
CA ASN A 108 3.84 0.06 5.98
C ASN A 108 2.44 0.31 6.54
N ALA A 109 1.96 1.55 6.51
CA ALA A 109 0.67 1.94 7.07
C ALA A 109 0.03 3.08 6.27
N ILE A 110 -1.28 3.19 6.38
CA ILE A 110 -2.12 4.21 5.76
C ILE A 110 -3.26 4.59 6.72
N ASP A 111 -3.66 5.86 6.71
CA ASP A 111 -4.86 6.35 7.39
C ASP A 111 -5.42 7.58 6.67
N GLY A 112 -6.74 7.63 6.48
CA GLY A 112 -7.45 8.68 5.77
C GLY A 112 -8.56 9.29 6.60
N VAL A 113 -8.67 10.62 6.56
CA VAL A 113 -9.75 11.37 7.23
C VAL A 113 -10.72 12.01 6.24
N ALA A 114 -10.32 12.15 4.98
CA ALA A 114 -11.13 12.62 3.87
C ALA A 114 -10.60 12.10 2.53
N PRO A 115 -11.42 12.08 1.45
CA PRO A 115 -10.99 11.61 0.13
C PRO A 115 -9.78 12.36 -0.48
N ASN A 116 -9.44 13.52 0.09
CA ASN A 116 -8.34 14.38 -0.30
C ASN A 116 -7.32 14.61 0.83
N ASP A 117 -7.38 13.83 1.91
CA ASP A 117 -6.48 13.91 3.04
C ASP A 117 -6.21 12.50 3.59
N ILE A 118 -5.23 11.85 2.99
CA ILE A 118 -4.82 10.48 3.31
C ILE A 118 -3.30 10.46 3.47
N TRP A 119 -2.84 9.80 4.52
CA TRP A 119 -1.42 9.74 4.87
C TRP A 119 -0.93 8.30 4.83
N SER A 120 0.25 8.09 4.26
CA SER A 120 0.92 6.81 4.30
C SER A 120 2.37 6.98 4.72
N VAL A 121 2.90 5.98 5.44
CA VAL A 121 4.26 6.03 5.98
C VAL A 121 4.99 4.71 5.77
N GLY A 122 6.32 4.78 5.72
CA GLY A 122 7.17 3.60 5.59
C GLY A 122 8.66 3.94 5.58
N ALA A 123 9.42 3.31 4.69
CA ALA A 123 10.87 3.42 4.59
C ALA A 123 11.35 3.76 3.18
N GLN A 124 12.50 4.43 3.08
CA GLN A 124 13.16 4.75 1.82
C GLN A 124 14.70 4.74 1.93
N GLY A 125 15.38 4.39 0.83
CA GLY A 125 16.83 4.59 0.66
C GLY A 125 17.71 3.61 1.46
N TYR A 126 19.02 3.81 1.38
CA TYR A 126 20.02 3.10 2.20
C TYR A 126 21.11 4.08 2.70
N PRO A 127 21.37 4.17 4.02
CA PRO A 127 20.60 3.56 5.11
C PRO A 127 19.15 4.04 5.09
N GLU A 128 18.23 3.19 5.55
CA GLU A 128 16.79 3.48 5.50
C GLU A 128 16.43 4.73 6.30
N LYS A 129 15.60 5.59 5.72
CA LYS A 129 15.00 6.77 6.34
C LYS A 129 13.49 6.64 6.32
N SER A 130 12.80 7.48 7.10
CA SER A 130 11.35 7.54 7.03
C SER A 130 10.87 7.99 5.66
N LEU A 131 9.82 7.34 5.15
CA LEU A 131 9.01 7.83 4.04
C LEU A 131 7.65 8.28 4.58
N THR A 132 7.20 9.46 4.17
CA THR A 132 5.84 9.96 4.44
C THR A 132 5.27 10.47 3.12
N LEU A 133 4.10 9.96 2.76
CA LEU A 133 3.34 10.37 1.59
C LEU A 133 1.99 10.95 2.02
N HIS A 134 1.56 12.02 1.36
CA HIS A 134 0.26 12.64 1.54
C HIS A 134 -0.50 12.65 0.21
N TRP A 135 -1.76 12.21 0.25
CA TRP A 135 -2.69 12.32 -0.87
C TRP A 135 -3.50 13.60 -0.73
N ASN A 136 -3.42 14.46 -1.73
CA ASN A 136 -4.12 15.76 -1.75
C ASN A 136 -5.44 15.76 -2.54
N GLY A 137 -5.97 14.58 -2.88
CA GLY A 137 -7.15 14.42 -3.75
C GLY A 137 -6.83 14.23 -5.24
N SER A 138 -5.57 14.36 -5.64
CA SER A 138 -5.16 14.20 -7.05
C SER A 138 -3.87 13.40 -7.25
N SER A 139 -2.92 13.52 -6.32
CA SER A 139 -1.62 12.86 -6.40
C SER A 139 -1.03 12.63 -5.02
N TRP A 140 -0.21 11.57 -4.91
CA TRP A 140 0.60 11.33 -3.73
C TRP A 140 1.87 12.19 -3.78
N GLN A 141 2.16 12.88 -2.68
CA GLN A 141 3.31 13.77 -2.56
C GLN A 141 4.19 13.34 -1.39
N THR A 142 5.52 13.37 -1.59
CA THR A 142 6.47 13.14 -0.50
C THR A 142 6.46 14.33 0.45
N ILE A 143 6.19 14.06 1.72
CA ILE A 143 6.32 15.05 2.79
C ILE A 143 7.65 14.83 3.51
N PRO A 144 8.55 15.82 3.54
CA PRO A 144 9.82 15.69 4.23
C PRO A 144 9.62 15.38 5.72
N ASN A 145 10.33 14.37 6.20
CA ASN A 145 10.43 14.03 7.60
C ASN A 145 11.92 13.93 7.98
N ALA A 146 12.30 14.55 9.10
CA ALA A 146 13.68 14.52 9.61
C ALA A 146 14.05 13.17 10.25
N CYS A 147 13.09 12.29 10.47
CA CYS A 147 13.26 10.95 11.01
C CYS A 147 14.13 10.10 10.08
N ARG A 148 15.10 9.41 10.67
CA ARG A 148 16.08 8.59 9.95
C ARG A 148 15.85 7.10 10.18
N THR A 149 14.63 6.72 10.53
CA THR A 149 14.24 5.33 10.75
C THR A 149 12.91 5.05 10.07
N PRO A 150 12.64 3.78 9.69
CA PRO A 150 11.34 3.37 9.18
C PRO A 150 10.18 3.75 10.10
N LEU A 151 9.05 4.12 9.50
CA LEU A 151 7.78 4.32 10.20
C LEU A 151 6.88 3.11 9.96
N THR A 152 6.12 2.70 10.98
CA THR A 152 5.30 1.48 10.94
C THR A 152 3.81 1.74 11.18
N GLY A 153 3.43 2.96 11.55
CA GLY A 153 2.06 3.34 11.83
C GLY A 153 1.84 4.83 11.63
N VAL A 154 0.62 5.19 11.24
CA VAL A 154 0.16 6.58 11.09
C VAL A 154 -1.29 6.65 11.56
N VAL A 155 -1.65 7.80 12.13
CA VAL A 155 -3.03 8.18 12.41
C VAL A 155 -3.21 9.63 12.01
N ALA A 156 -4.23 9.92 11.22
CA ALA A 156 -4.70 11.23 10.85
C ALA A 156 -5.92 11.57 11.71
N ILE A 157 -5.99 12.82 12.17
CA ILE A 157 -7.09 13.31 12.99
C ILE A 157 -7.55 14.61 12.34
N THR A 158 -8.85 14.73 12.07
CA THR A 158 -9.40 16.01 11.61
C THR A 158 -9.16 17.07 12.68
N SER A 159 -8.87 18.30 12.29
CA SER A 159 -8.75 19.39 13.27
C SER A 159 -10.05 19.48 14.06
N ARG A 160 -9.94 19.45 15.39
CA ARG A 160 -11.03 19.87 16.27
C ARG A 160 -11.16 21.38 16.10
N ASP A 161 -12.36 21.85 15.78
CA ASP A 161 -12.73 23.25 16.02
C ASP A 161 -12.57 23.60 17.51
#